data_AF-A0A5J4VGP2-F1
#
_entry.id   AF-A0A5J4VGP2-F1
#
_cell.length_a   1.000
_cell.length_b   1.000
_cell.length_c   1.000
_cell.angle_alpha   90.00
_cell.angle_beta   90.00
_cell.angle_gamma   90.00
#
_symmetry.space_group_name_H-M   'P 1'
#
loop_
_entity.id
_entity.type
_entity.pdbx_description
1 polymer ?
#
loop_
_entity_poly.entity_id
_entity_poly.type
_entity_poly.pdbx_seq_one_letter_code
_entity_poly.pdbx_strand_id
1 'polypeptide(L)'
;MKIRIGNCSSFLEIELLNILEQLAERGAAMSLINEVGQANGYWGQRGNISIKSEFFDQMKDSGLILKIKELLLSKVASEKTHQLIPFSHITEQLLRIYIQIMKGLVIDNEILDLCIEVLERNVGILIKNLQNYAKEGKYGEVGLLQLFDQDIEMMMQQMAKTISALSFIYITSDYGEDITNWKYLTNKKIQIIISPLLHINCPPGPYLTQEQILNFSVMQNPPIRDCPLNITVKESPALTELLGAVFGIHNNIFQGEGGFNRCGGQDYDQNQPYYQIIEHIVPNIIQLSQISKIKKGQMEEYQLSILPSEHAAFGSLRLLKYYYNVCCIRGYINRACRCGAIPTLSELICYQLGNGISVMRDMHSLAIRVLSVSNFFVMMYMGNEQDYEQFADSNLANNLSIGLGIGGGCGEQGDEMIRKLLNCFGSFIKYIGQGFKEWINCGDYQRKKEPQPDLLRIVEEKVEFEGGMEELEAHLYHNPELEGNIDDYRNELRNVGYNALNQKKNILNHFSNANRGQYQQYEENYW
;
A
#
# COMPACT_ATOMS: atom_id res chain seq x y z
N MET A 1 11.69 -36.97 0.63
CA MET A 1 12.30 -35.68 0.25
C MET A 1 13.54 -35.38 1.07
N LYS A 2 13.46 -35.35 2.42
CA LYS A 2 14.59 -35.12 3.36
C LYS A 2 15.93 -35.77 2.99
N ILE A 3 15.96 -37.08 2.74
CA ILE A 3 17.20 -37.81 2.39
C ILE A 3 17.77 -37.37 1.02
N ARG A 4 16.89 -37.01 0.07
CA ARG A 4 17.25 -36.77 -1.34
C ARG A 4 17.69 -35.35 -1.64
N ILE A 5 17.46 -34.38 -0.74
CA ILE A 5 17.93 -32.99 -0.91
C ILE A 5 19.45 -32.89 -0.67
N GLY A 6 20.03 -33.86 0.06
CA GLY A 6 21.47 -33.97 0.30
C GLY A 6 22.11 -32.65 0.75
N ASN A 7 22.98 -32.07 -0.09
CA ASN A 7 23.69 -30.80 0.14
C ASN A 7 23.33 -29.68 -0.86
N CYS A 8 22.28 -29.87 -1.67
CA CYS A 8 21.89 -28.93 -2.73
C CYS A 8 23.04 -28.60 -3.68
N SER A 9 23.70 -29.62 -4.20
CA SER A 9 24.89 -29.53 -5.04
C SER A 9 24.73 -30.20 -6.40
N SER A 10 23.89 -31.24 -6.47
CA SER A 10 23.56 -31.91 -7.73
C SER A 10 22.32 -31.31 -8.38
N PHE A 11 22.21 -31.48 -9.70
CA PHE A 11 21.04 -31.05 -10.47
C PHE A 11 19.72 -31.59 -9.88
N LEU A 12 19.67 -32.89 -9.52
CA LEU A 12 18.47 -33.50 -8.94
C LEU A 12 18.11 -32.92 -7.57
N GLU A 13 19.11 -32.55 -6.76
CA GLU A 13 18.86 -31.90 -5.46
C GLU A 13 18.28 -30.50 -5.65
N ILE A 14 18.76 -29.75 -6.65
CA ILE A 14 18.25 -28.42 -7.00
C ILE A 14 16.81 -28.50 -7.52
N GLU A 15 16.51 -29.46 -8.39
CA GLU A 15 15.12 -29.68 -8.85
C GLU A 15 14.17 -30.03 -7.70
N LEU A 16 14.62 -30.84 -6.74
CA LEU A 16 13.85 -31.11 -5.53
C LEU A 16 13.63 -29.86 -4.68
N LEU A 17 14.62 -28.96 -4.63
CA LEU A 17 14.52 -27.70 -3.90
C LEU A 17 13.51 -26.74 -4.56
N ASN A 18 13.49 -26.68 -5.90
CA ASN A 18 12.49 -25.94 -6.67
C ASN A 18 11.07 -26.43 -6.40
N ILE A 19 10.87 -27.77 -6.38
CA ILE A 19 9.56 -28.36 -6.03
C ILE A 19 9.17 -27.99 -4.60
N LEU A 20 10.12 -28.05 -3.67
CA LEU A 20 9.87 -27.74 -2.27
C LEU A 20 9.51 -26.26 -2.05
N GLU A 21 10.17 -25.34 -2.77
CA GLU A 21 9.82 -23.91 -2.75
C GLU A 21 8.38 -23.68 -3.22
N GLN A 22 7.95 -24.29 -4.32
CA GLN A 22 6.58 -24.16 -4.79
C GLN A 22 5.56 -24.74 -3.79
N LEU A 23 5.90 -25.85 -3.13
CA LEU A 23 5.06 -26.43 -2.08
C LEU A 23 4.99 -25.52 -0.86
N ALA A 24 6.11 -24.93 -0.45
CA ALA A 24 6.19 -24.00 0.67
C ALA A 24 5.39 -22.72 0.40
N GLU A 25 5.50 -22.16 -0.80
CA GLU A 25 4.73 -21.01 -1.26
C GLU A 25 3.22 -21.29 -1.24
N ARG A 26 2.78 -22.44 -1.78
CA ARG A 26 1.37 -22.84 -1.74
C ARG A 26 0.88 -23.07 -0.32
N GLY A 27 1.67 -23.75 0.51
CA GLY A 27 1.36 -23.95 1.93
C GLY A 27 1.25 -22.62 2.68
N ALA A 28 2.11 -21.66 2.36
CA ALA A 28 2.07 -20.30 2.90
C ALA A 28 0.90 -19.48 2.35
N ALA A 29 0.34 -19.81 1.19
CA ALA A 29 -0.89 -19.17 0.69
C ALA A 29 -2.17 -19.72 1.35
N MET A 30 -2.12 -20.89 1.98
CA MET A 30 -3.27 -21.48 2.67
C MET A 30 -3.68 -20.63 3.88
N SER A 31 -4.99 -20.60 4.14
CA SER A 31 -5.55 -19.99 5.35
C SER A 31 -5.06 -20.74 6.58
N LEU A 32 -4.73 -20.00 7.64
CA LEU A 32 -4.37 -20.62 8.90
C LEU A 32 -5.64 -21.17 9.55
N ILE A 33 -5.59 -22.41 10.05
CA ILE A 33 -6.72 -23.02 10.74
C ILE A 33 -6.75 -22.42 12.14
N ASN A 34 -7.72 -21.56 12.39
CA ASN A 34 -8.04 -21.16 13.75
C ASN A 34 -8.81 -22.32 14.38
N GLU A 35 -8.09 -23.21 15.07
CA GLU A 35 -8.74 -24.09 16.04
C GLU A 35 -9.20 -23.24 17.22
N VAL A 36 -10.29 -22.50 17.00
CA VAL A 36 -11.11 -22.03 18.11
C VAL A 36 -11.73 -23.29 18.68
N GLY A 37 -11.01 -23.94 19.60
CA GLY A 37 -11.63 -24.90 20.49
C GLY A 37 -12.91 -24.24 20.98
N GLN A 38 -14.06 -24.88 20.77
CA GLN A 38 -15.35 -24.41 21.23
C GLN A 38 -15.29 -24.32 22.76
N ALA A 39 -14.70 -23.24 23.28
CA ALA A 39 -14.70 -22.90 24.67
C ALA A 39 -16.13 -22.44 24.93
N ASN A 40 -16.94 -23.38 25.42
CA ASN A 40 -18.32 -23.15 25.79
C ASN A 40 -18.39 -21.95 26.75
N GLY A 41 -18.81 -20.83 26.19
CA GLY A 41 -19.40 -19.65 26.82
C GLY A 41 -18.90 -19.24 28.19
N TYR A 42 -17.70 -18.68 28.32
CA TYR A 42 -17.42 -17.63 29.32
C TYR A 42 -16.22 -16.79 28.84
N TRP A 43 -16.42 -15.47 28.74
CA TRP A 43 -15.49 -14.47 28.22
C TRP A 43 -14.16 -14.31 29.01
N GLY A 44 -13.81 -15.23 29.91
CA GLY A 44 -12.73 -15.06 30.89
C GLY A 44 -11.52 -15.97 30.75
N GLN A 45 -11.57 -17.05 29.95
CA GLN A 45 -10.43 -17.95 29.76
C GLN A 45 -10.17 -18.13 28.26
N ARG A 46 -9.33 -17.25 27.71
CA ARG A 46 -8.88 -17.35 26.33
C ARG A 46 -7.73 -18.33 26.28
N GLY A 47 -8.00 -19.54 25.81
CA GLY A 47 -6.95 -20.52 25.53
C GLY A 47 -5.98 -19.98 24.48
N ASN A 48 -4.72 -20.40 24.57
CA ASN A 48 -3.71 -20.11 23.54
C ASN A 48 -4.22 -20.61 22.18
N ILE A 49 -4.60 -19.69 21.30
CA ILE A 49 -4.99 -20.04 19.92
C ILE A 49 -3.69 -20.45 19.21
N SER A 50 -3.51 -21.76 19.05
CA SER A 50 -2.41 -22.30 18.26
C SER A 50 -2.76 -22.15 16.78
N ILE A 51 -2.31 -21.06 16.17
CA ILE A 51 -2.47 -20.83 14.74
C ILE A 51 -1.39 -21.66 14.02
N LYS A 52 -1.74 -22.87 13.56
CA LYS A 52 -0.84 -23.75 12.80
C LYS A 52 -1.44 -24.09 11.45
N SER A 53 -0.57 -24.24 10.45
CA SER A 53 -0.95 -24.85 9.17
C SER A 53 -0.72 -26.36 9.25
N GLU A 54 -1.65 -27.14 8.69
CA GLU A 54 -1.45 -28.60 8.54
C GLU A 54 -0.15 -28.91 7.77
N PHE A 55 0.19 -28.04 6.82
CA PHE A 55 1.44 -28.08 6.07
C PHE A 55 2.68 -28.03 6.98
N PHE A 56 2.70 -27.16 7.99
CA PHE A 56 3.81 -27.08 8.93
C PHE A 56 3.99 -28.39 9.71
N ASP A 57 2.92 -28.97 10.24
CA ASP A 57 3.02 -30.19 11.03
C ASP A 57 3.52 -31.38 10.19
N GLN A 58 3.05 -31.52 8.95
CA GLN A 58 3.58 -32.54 8.02
C GLN A 58 5.08 -32.33 7.71
N MET A 59 5.51 -31.08 7.51
CA MET A 59 6.92 -30.75 7.27
C MET A 59 7.80 -30.97 8.51
N LYS A 60 7.25 -30.73 9.69
CA LYS A 60 7.90 -30.96 10.98
C LYS A 60 8.05 -32.45 11.25
N ASP A 61 6.98 -33.24 11.12
CA ASP A 61 6.97 -34.67 11.41
C ASP A 61 7.87 -35.46 10.47
N SER A 62 7.98 -35.03 9.20
CA SER A 62 8.95 -35.59 8.26
C SER A 62 10.41 -35.23 8.58
N GLY A 63 10.64 -34.30 9.52
CA GLY A 63 11.94 -33.76 9.87
C GLY A 63 12.58 -32.91 8.76
N LEU A 64 11.77 -32.43 7.80
CA LEU A 64 12.25 -31.65 6.67
C LEU A 64 12.64 -30.22 7.09
N ILE A 65 11.88 -29.61 8.01
CA ILE A 65 12.18 -28.26 8.55
C ILE A 65 13.58 -28.21 9.16
N LEU A 66 13.91 -29.19 10.01
CA LEU A 66 15.23 -29.27 10.63
C LEU A 66 16.33 -29.41 9.58
N LYS A 67 16.12 -30.25 8.56
CA LYS A 67 17.09 -30.43 7.47
C LYS A 67 17.29 -29.15 6.65
N ILE A 68 16.22 -28.40 6.36
CA ILE A 68 16.31 -27.10 5.67
C ILE A 68 17.09 -26.10 6.53
N LYS A 69 16.81 -26.04 7.84
CA LYS A 69 17.51 -25.18 8.80
C LYS A 69 19.01 -25.46 8.80
N GLU A 70 19.40 -26.73 8.93
CA GLU A 70 20.80 -27.16 8.92
C GLU A 70 21.51 -26.81 7.60
N LEU A 71 20.83 -27.01 6.47
CA LEU A 71 21.37 -26.66 5.15
C LEU A 71 21.57 -25.14 5.00
N LEU A 72 20.60 -24.35 5.44
CA LEU A 72 20.68 -22.89 5.42
C LEU A 72 21.86 -22.40 6.26
N LEU A 73 21.97 -22.88 7.51
CA LEU A 73 23.08 -22.55 8.41
C LEU A 73 24.44 -22.90 7.79
N SER A 74 24.58 -24.11 7.27
CA SER A 74 25.81 -24.58 6.64
C SER A 74 26.18 -23.77 5.40
N LYS A 75 25.20 -23.44 4.54
CA LYS A 75 25.44 -22.68 3.30
C LYS A 75 25.87 -21.26 3.61
N VAL A 76 25.14 -20.56 4.49
CA VAL A 76 25.50 -19.21 4.92
C VAL A 76 26.90 -19.21 5.53
N ALA A 77 27.23 -20.16 6.41
CA ALA A 77 28.57 -20.27 6.99
C ALA A 77 29.67 -20.45 5.93
N SER A 78 29.44 -21.27 4.90
CA SER A 78 30.41 -21.47 3.81
C SER A 78 30.55 -20.27 2.88
N GLU A 79 29.50 -19.48 2.68
CA GLU A 79 29.48 -18.32 1.79
C GLU A 79 29.91 -17.03 2.49
N LYS A 80 29.95 -17.01 3.83
CA LYS A 80 30.43 -15.88 4.63
C LYS A 80 31.86 -15.44 4.31
N THR A 81 32.70 -16.34 3.82
CA THR A 81 34.10 -16.03 3.47
C THR A 81 34.23 -15.13 2.24
N HIS A 82 33.19 -14.99 1.42
CA HIS A 82 33.20 -14.26 0.15
C HIS A 82 32.34 -12.98 0.23
N GLN A 83 32.75 -12.01 1.05
CA GLN A 83 31.95 -10.79 1.34
C GLN A 83 31.60 -9.92 0.11
N LEU A 84 32.36 -10.06 -0.99
CA LEU A 84 32.17 -9.26 -2.22
C LEU A 84 31.17 -9.88 -3.21
N ILE A 85 30.71 -11.10 -2.95
CA ILE A 85 29.82 -11.86 -3.83
C ILE A 85 28.48 -12.00 -3.11
N PRO A 86 27.33 -11.87 -3.81
CA PRO A 86 26.04 -12.10 -3.17
C PRO A 86 25.97 -13.55 -2.68
N PHE A 87 25.18 -13.78 -1.64
CA PHE A 87 24.82 -15.15 -1.27
C PHE A 87 24.19 -15.85 -2.47
N SER A 88 24.44 -17.14 -2.59
CA SER A 88 23.98 -17.91 -3.74
C SER A 88 22.46 -17.98 -3.81
N HIS A 89 21.94 -18.20 -5.02
CA HIS A 89 20.52 -18.45 -5.24
C HIS A 89 19.98 -19.58 -4.34
N ILE A 90 20.79 -20.61 -4.08
CA ILE A 90 20.44 -21.75 -3.21
C ILE A 90 20.27 -21.30 -1.76
N THR A 91 21.15 -20.42 -1.26
CA THR A 91 21.04 -19.85 0.08
C THR A 91 19.76 -19.04 0.24
N GLU A 92 19.44 -18.17 -0.73
CA GLU A 92 18.19 -17.42 -0.74
C GLU A 92 16.97 -18.34 -0.82
N GLN A 93 17.00 -19.36 -1.67
CA GLN A 93 15.90 -20.31 -1.82
C GLN A 93 15.64 -21.11 -0.54
N LEU A 94 16.68 -21.58 0.14
CA LEU A 94 16.56 -22.26 1.44
C LEU A 94 15.94 -21.32 2.50
N LEU A 95 16.35 -20.05 2.51
CA LEU A 95 15.79 -19.04 3.40
C LEU A 95 14.30 -18.82 3.15
N ARG A 96 13.89 -18.66 1.89
CA ARG A 96 12.48 -18.48 1.49
C ARG A 96 11.63 -19.68 1.89
N ILE A 97 12.09 -20.90 1.57
CA ILE A 97 11.41 -22.15 1.95
C ILE A 97 11.21 -22.19 3.47
N TYR A 98 12.26 -21.89 4.24
CA TYR A 98 12.19 -21.93 5.69
C TYR A 98 11.14 -20.92 6.22
N ILE A 99 11.22 -19.66 5.79
CA ILE A 99 10.27 -18.62 6.23
C ILE A 99 8.83 -18.98 5.88
N GLN A 100 8.59 -19.47 4.66
CA GLN A 100 7.26 -19.86 4.19
C GLN A 100 6.68 -21.03 4.98
N ILE A 101 7.47 -22.07 5.28
CA ILE A 101 7.02 -23.19 6.14
C ILE A 101 6.70 -22.69 7.56
N MET A 102 7.48 -21.73 8.06
CA MET A 102 7.32 -21.15 9.40
C MET A 102 6.20 -20.08 9.48
N LYS A 103 5.37 -19.89 8.43
CA LYS A 103 4.24 -18.96 8.47
C LYS A 103 3.34 -19.22 9.68
N GLY A 104 3.06 -18.16 10.44
CA GLY A 104 2.23 -18.23 11.64
C GLY A 104 2.99 -18.54 12.93
N LEU A 105 4.30 -18.83 12.85
CA LEU A 105 5.10 -19.30 13.98
C LEU A 105 6.23 -18.34 14.35
N VAL A 106 6.69 -18.46 15.59
CA VAL A 106 7.91 -17.77 16.05
C VAL A 106 9.11 -18.39 15.35
N ILE A 107 9.96 -17.54 14.79
CA ILE A 107 11.19 -17.94 14.11
C ILE A 107 12.36 -17.67 15.07
N ASP A 108 13.27 -18.63 15.18
CA ASP A 108 14.47 -18.47 16.00
C ASP A 108 15.24 -17.21 15.59
N ASN A 109 15.64 -16.39 16.57
CA ASN A 109 16.40 -15.15 16.32
C ASN A 109 17.68 -15.40 15.52
N GLU A 110 18.32 -16.56 15.68
CA GLU A 110 19.47 -16.98 14.87
C GLU A 110 19.13 -16.98 13.37
N ILE A 111 17.97 -17.52 12.99
CA ILE A 111 17.54 -17.54 11.58
C ILE A 111 17.14 -16.15 11.11
N LEU A 112 16.51 -15.33 11.96
CA LEU A 112 16.22 -13.93 11.64
C LEU A 112 17.51 -13.12 11.43
N ASP A 113 18.56 -13.36 12.23
CA ASP A 113 19.87 -12.72 12.04
C ASP A 113 20.52 -13.13 10.70
N LEU A 114 20.44 -14.41 10.33
CA LEU A 114 20.91 -14.86 9.01
C LEU A 114 20.10 -14.23 7.89
N CYS A 115 18.79 -14.09 8.07
CA CYS A 115 17.93 -13.42 7.10
C CYS A 115 18.37 -11.97 6.88
N ILE A 116 18.65 -11.24 7.96
CA ILE A 116 19.14 -9.86 7.91
C ILE A 116 20.49 -9.79 7.19
N GLU A 117 21.42 -10.70 7.51
CA GLU A 117 22.74 -10.75 6.88
C GLU A 117 22.66 -11.04 5.38
N VAL A 118 21.79 -11.98 4.96
CA VAL A 118 21.56 -12.31 3.55
C VAL A 118 21.00 -11.11 2.80
N LEU A 119 19.98 -10.43 3.37
CA LEU A 119 19.38 -9.25 2.77
C LEU A 119 20.38 -8.09 2.67
N GLU A 120 21.10 -7.77 3.74
CA GLU A 120 22.06 -6.67 3.77
C GLU A 120 23.13 -6.83 2.69
N ARG A 121 23.71 -8.03 2.57
CA ARG A 121 24.71 -8.32 1.55
C ARG A 121 24.13 -8.24 0.15
N ASN A 122 23.01 -8.93 -0.11
CA ASN A 122 22.49 -9.06 -1.46
C ASN A 122 21.88 -7.75 -1.96
N VAL A 123 21.20 -6.97 -1.11
CA VAL A 123 20.72 -5.62 -1.45
C VAL A 123 21.90 -4.68 -1.70
N GLY A 124 22.92 -4.70 -0.83
CA GLY A 124 24.10 -3.85 -0.99
C GLY A 124 24.85 -4.11 -2.30
N ILE A 125 24.97 -5.36 -2.73
CA ILE A 125 25.60 -5.73 -4.00
C ILE A 125 24.69 -5.36 -5.18
N LEU A 126 23.39 -5.64 -5.11
CA LEU A 126 22.44 -5.26 -6.15
C LEU A 126 22.48 -3.74 -6.42
N ILE A 127 22.45 -2.92 -5.38
CA ILE A 127 22.53 -1.46 -5.49
C ILE A 127 23.85 -1.03 -6.17
N LYS A 128 24.99 -1.61 -5.79
CA LYS A 128 26.28 -1.32 -6.44
C LYS A 128 26.27 -1.70 -7.92
N ASN A 129 25.71 -2.86 -8.26
CA ASN A 129 25.61 -3.33 -9.64
C ASN A 129 24.72 -2.40 -10.48
N LEU A 130 23.56 -1.98 -9.95
CA LEU A 130 22.67 -1.03 -10.61
C LEU A 130 23.32 0.36 -10.76
N GLN A 131 24.09 0.82 -9.78
CA GLN A 131 24.84 2.08 -9.88
C GLN A 131 25.94 2.02 -10.95
N ASN A 132 26.64 0.89 -11.06
CA ASN A 132 27.63 0.69 -12.13
C ASN A 132 26.95 0.63 -13.50
N TYR A 133 25.83 -0.09 -13.58
CA TYR A 133 24.99 -0.13 -14.77
C TYR A 133 24.59 1.26 -15.27
N ALA A 134 24.04 2.09 -14.36
CA ALA A 134 23.60 3.44 -14.67
C ALA A 134 24.75 4.36 -15.13
N LYS A 135 26.00 4.09 -14.71
CA LYS A 135 27.19 4.82 -15.14
C LYS A 135 27.66 4.37 -16.53
N GLU A 136 27.66 3.06 -16.78
CA GLU A 136 28.15 2.46 -18.03
C GLU A 136 27.20 2.68 -19.21
N GLY A 137 25.88 2.70 -18.97
CA GLY A 137 24.87 2.98 -19.99
C GLY A 137 25.01 4.35 -20.68
N LYS A 138 25.81 5.27 -20.12
CA LYS A 138 26.15 6.55 -20.74
C LYS A 138 27.19 6.43 -21.87
N TYR A 139 27.87 5.29 -22.02
CA TYR A 139 29.06 5.14 -22.87
C TYR A 139 28.91 4.23 -24.09
N GLY A 140 27.71 3.72 -24.41
CA GLY A 140 27.35 3.28 -25.77
C GLY A 140 27.93 1.95 -26.29
N GLU A 141 28.53 1.08 -25.47
CA GLU A 141 29.03 -0.23 -25.92
C GLU A 141 27.95 -1.33 -25.89
N VAL A 142 27.38 -1.64 -27.06
CA VAL A 142 26.15 -2.45 -27.24
C VAL A 142 26.29 -3.94 -26.86
N GLY A 143 27.50 -4.51 -26.81
CA GLY A 143 27.70 -5.96 -26.67
C GLY A 143 27.77 -6.50 -25.22
N LEU A 144 28.54 -5.85 -24.34
CA LEU A 144 28.71 -6.28 -22.94
C LEU A 144 27.48 -5.97 -22.08
N LEU A 145 26.71 -4.95 -22.46
CA LEU A 145 25.49 -4.55 -21.77
C LEU A 145 24.44 -5.68 -21.72
N GLN A 146 24.31 -6.51 -22.76
CA GLN A 146 23.24 -7.52 -22.83
C GLN A 146 23.37 -8.67 -21.83
N LEU A 147 24.60 -9.15 -21.56
CA LEU A 147 24.82 -10.21 -20.57
C LEU A 147 24.66 -9.66 -19.15
N PHE A 148 25.15 -8.45 -18.92
CA PHE A 148 25.02 -7.77 -17.65
C PHE A 148 23.56 -7.44 -17.31
N ASP A 149 22.73 -7.13 -18.32
CA ASP A 149 21.28 -6.97 -18.16
C ASP A 149 20.62 -8.24 -17.59
N GLN A 150 21.00 -9.43 -18.06
CA GLN A 150 20.38 -10.70 -17.62
C GLN A 150 20.72 -11.05 -16.17
N ASP A 151 21.98 -10.84 -15.75
CA ASP A 151 22.41 -11.11 -14.39
C ASP A 151 21.73 -10.16 -13.39
N ILE A 152 21.64 -8.86 -13.72
CA ILE A 152 20.93 -7.88 -12.90
C ILE A 152 19.44 -8.21 -12.81
N GLU A 153 18.80 -8.55 -13.94
CA GLU A 153 17.39 -8.95 -13.97
C GLU A 153 17.15 -10.16 -13.06
N MET A 154 17.99 -11.19 -13.17
CA MET A 154 17.91 -12.37 -12.31
C MET A 154 18.11 -12.02 -10.84
N MET A 155 19.06 -11.14 -10.50
CA MET A 155 19.26 -10.67 -9.13
C MET A 155 18.04 -9.92 -8.60
N MET A 156 17.40 -9.06 -9.41
CA MET A 156 16.17 -8.36 -9.03
C MET A 156 15.03 -9.33 -8.77
N GLN A 157 14.83 -10.33 -9.63
CA GLN A 157 13.81 -11.38 -9.43
C GLN A 157 14.04 -12.18 -8.15
N GLN A 158 15.29 -12.58 -7.88
CA GLN A 158 15.61 -13.33 -6.67
C GLN A 158 15.38 -12.49 -5.42
N MET A 159 15.82 -11.23 -5.45
CA MET A 159 15.60 -10.30 -4.34
C MET A 159 14.11 -10.04 -4.12
N ALA A 160 13.32 -9.86 -5.18
CA ALA A 160 11.88 -9.68 -5.10
C ALA A 160 11.20 -10.86 -4.39
N LYS A 161 11.55 -12.10 -4.75
CA LYS A 161 11.05 -13.31 -4.09
C LYS A 161 11.48 -13.39 -2.63
N THR A 162 12.75 -13.07 -2.34
CA THR A 162 13.30 -13.14 -0.98
C THR A 162 12.64 -12.12 -0.06
N ILE A 163 12.47 -10.87 -0.52
CA ILE A 163 11.74 -9.83 0.20
C ILE A 163 10.26 -10.22 0.36
N SER A 164 9.61 -10.73 -0.70
CA SER A 164 8.21 -11.16 -0.63
C SER A 164 8.00 -12.29 0.39
N ALA A 165 8.94 -13.23 0.51
CA ALA A 165 8.86 -14.30 1.50
C ALA A 165 8.80 -13.77 2.95
N LEU A 166 9.45 -12.64 3.24
CA LEU A 166 9.39 -11.99 4.56
C LEU A 166 7.96 -11.57 4.93
N SER A 167 7.08 -11.36 3.94
CA SER A 167 5.69 -10.98 4.21
C SER A 167 4.90 -12.08 4.90
N PHE A 168 5.37 -13.33 4.83
CA PHE A 168 4.79 -14.48 5.54
C PHE A 168 5.25 -14.58 7.00
N ILE A 169 6.26 -13.81 7.41
CA ILE A 169 6.59 -13.66 8.83
C ILE A 169 5.35 -13.04 9.49
N TYR A 170 4.73 -13.82 10.36
CA TYR A 170 3.39 -13.52 10.85
C TYR A 170 3.38 -12.33 11.80
N ILE A 171 2.36 -11.48 11.68
CA ILE A 171 1.99 -10.47 12.66
C ILE A 171 0.83 -11.08 13.46
N THR A 172 1.08 -11.60 14.66
CA THR A 172 -0.02 -11.84 15.62
C THR A 172 -0.58 -10.47 16.01
N SER A 173 -1.79 -10.13 15.58
CA SER A 173 -2.34 -8.77 15.77
C SER A 173 -3.66 -8.74 16.54
N ASP A 174 -3.84 -9.55 17.58
CA ASP A 174 -5.07 -9.38 18.38
C ASP A 174 -4.85 -9.13 19.87
N TYR A 175 -3.79 -9.65 20.53
CA TYR A 175 -3.72 -9.54 22.01
C TYR A 175 -2.32 -9.28 22.60
N GLY A 176 -1.56 -8.35 22.00
CA GLY A 176 -0.70 -7.44 22.77
C GLY A 176 0.70 -7.88 23.22
N GLU A 177 1.09 -9.16 23.21
CA GLU A 177 2.40 -9.54 23.79
C GLU A 177 3.42 -10.24 22.85
N ASP A 178 3.01 -10.88 21.75
CA ASP A 178 3.91 -11.72 20.94
C ASP A 178 4.17 -11.27 19.49
N ILE A 179 4.35 -9.96 19.25
CA ILE A 179 4.94 -9.46 17.99
C ILE A 179 6.46 -9.71 18.00
N THR A 180 6.93 -10.93 18.22
CA THR A 180 8.36 -11.20 18.48
C THR A 180 9.20 -11.05 17.21
N ASN A 181 8.82 -11.72 16.11
CA ASN A 181 9.61 -11.71 14.88
C ASN A 181 9.69 -10.33 14.23
N TRP A 182 8.57 -9.64 14.00
CA TRP A 182 8.60 -8.31 13.38
C TRP A 182 9.23 -7.25 14.28
N LYS A 183 8.96 -7.27 15.59
CA LYS A 183 9.67 -6.40 16.53
C LYS A 183 11.18 -6.63 16.46
N TYR A 184 11.60 -7.90 16.37
CA TYR A 184 13.01 -8.25 16.19
C TYR A 184 13.58 -7.65 14.90
N LEU A 185 12.92 -7.86 13.76
CA LEU A 185 13.37 -7.34 12.46
C LEU A 185 13.38 -5.80 12.42
N THR A 186 12.36 -5.14 12.97
CA THR A 186 12.30 -3.68 13.08
C THR A 186 13.40 -3.13 13.98
N ASN A 187 13.68 -3.80 15.11
CA ASN A 187 14.79 -3.43 16.01
C ASN A 187 16.15 -3.58 15.31
N LYS A 188 16.26 -4.57 14.41
CA LYS A 188 17.42 -4.79 13.54
C LYS A 188 17.42 -3.90 12.30
N LYS A 189 16.47 -2.96 12.20
CA LYS A 189 16.39 -1.94 11.15
C LYS A 189 16.30 -2.53 9.74
N ILE A 190 15.56 -3.63 9.57
CA ILE A 190 15.37 -4.25 8.25
C ILE A 190 14.85 -3.27 7.19
N GLN A 191 14.02 -2.30 7.59
CA GLN A 191 13.53 -1.25 6.74
C GLN A 191 14.67 -0.40 6.15
N ILE A 192 15.73 -0.12 6.91
CA ILE A 192 16.89 0.65 6.42
C ILE A 192 17.68 -0.16 5.40
N ILE A 193 17.74 -1.48 5.56
CA ILE A 193 18.43 -2.37 4.63
C ILE A 193 17.77 -2.36 3.26
N ILE A 194 16.44 -2.39 3.20
CA ILE A 194 15.69 -2.45 1.93
C ILE A 194 15.36 -1.08 1.34
N SER A 195 15.35 0.00 2.15
CA SER A 195 15.03 1.36 1.69
C SER A 195 15.85 1.87 0.51
N PRO A 196 17.15 1.55 0.34
CA PRO A 196 17.90 1.90 -0.87
C PRO A 196 17.22 1.51 -2.18
N LEU A 197 16.47 0.40 -2.18
CA LEU A 197 15.76 -0.10 -3.37
C LEU A 197 14.61 0.82 -3.80
N LEU A 198 14.06 1.64 -2.89
CA LEU A 198 13.03 2.64 -3.22
C LEU A 198 13.55 3.79 -4.08
N HIS A 199 14.87 3.94 -4.17
CA HIS A 199 15.50 4.99 -4.96
C HIS A 199 15.80 4.56 -6.41
N ILE A 200 15.50 3.31 -6.78
CA ILE A 200 15.61 2.85 -8.17
C ILE A 200 14.48 3.48 -8.98
N ASN A 201 14.82 4.16 -10.08
CA ASN A 201 13.91 4.95 -10.89
C ASN A 201 13.07 5.94 -10.06
N CYS A 202 13.63 6.41 -8.94
CA CYS A 202 13.03 7.52 -8.22
C CYS A 202 12.95 8.70 -9.17
N PRO A 203 11.82 9.44 -9.20
CA PRO A 203 11.72 10.62 -10.02
C PRO A 203 12.87 11.59 -9.77
N PRO A 204 13.38 12.25 -10.82
CA PRO A 204 13.97 13.56 -10.60
C PRO A 204 12.89 14.46 -9.97
N GLY A 205 13.31 15.42 -9.13
CA GLY A 205 12.37 16.28 -8.41
C GLY A 205 11.40 17.04 -9.34
N PRO A 206 10.40 17.73 -8.74
CA PRO A 206 8.97 17.56 -9.03
C PRO A 206 8.58 17.48 -10.51
N TYR A 207 7.65 16.54 -10.81
CA TYR A 207 6.87 16.37 -12.05
C TYR A 207 6.01 17.56 -12.46
N LEU A 208 6.13 18.71 -11.79
CA LEU A 208 5.40 19.90 -12.20
C LEU A 208 5.99 20.37 -13.52
N THR A 209 5.15 20.43 -14.56
CA THR A 209 5.55 21.08 -15.81
C THR A 209 5.96 22.53 -15.49
N GLN A 210 6.82 23.13 -16.32
CA GLN A 210 7.24 24.52 -16.11
C GLN A 210 6.04 25.48 -15.99
N GLU A 211 4.91 25.15 -16.63
CA GLU A 211 3.63 25.82 -16.52
C GLU A 211 2.95 25.62 -15.15
N GLN A 212 2.98 24.41 -14.59
CA GLN A 212 2.52 24.15 -13.23
C GLN A 212 3.43 24.84 -12.18
N ILE A 213 4.74 24.88 -12.39
CA ILE A 213 5.69 25.63 -11.54
C ILE A 213 5.38 27.13 -11.56
N LEU A 214 5.02 27.69 -12.73
CA LEU A 214 4.65 29.10 -12.88
C LEU A 214 3.32 29.43 -12.19
N ASN A 215 2.33 28.54 -12.25
CA ASN A 215 1.04 28.72 -11.56
C ASN A 215 1.13 28.49 -10.04
N PHE A 216 2.12 27.74 -9.55
CA PHE A 216 2.38 27.51 -8.12
C PHE A 216 3.34 28.53 -7.46
N SER A 217 3.71 29.60 -8.16
CA SER A 217 4.73 30.59 -7.76
C SER A 217 4.45 31.38 -6.47
N VAL A 218 3.34 31.12 -5.77
CA VAL A 218 2.99 31.75 -4.48
C VAL A 218 3.51 30.95 -3.26
N MET A 219 3.91 29.67 -3.42
CA MET A 219 4.43 28.88 -2.29
C MET A 219 5.96 28.95 -2.18
N GLN A 220 6.46 29.61 -1.12
CA GLN A 220 7.87 29.88 -0.81
C GLN A 220 8.73 28.65 -0.43
N ASN A 221 8.57 27.49 -1.06
CA ASN A 221 9.46 26.35 -0.80
C ASN A 221 10.25 25.96 -2.06
N PRO A 222 11.56 25.72 -1.94
CA PRO A 222 12.40 25.38 -3.10
C PRO A 222 11.94 24.05 -3.72
N PRO A 223 12.04 23.89 -5.05
CA PRO A 223 11.76 22.63 -5.72
C PRO A 223 12.58 21.51 -5.10
N ILE A 224 11.94 20.35 -4.91
CA ILE A 224 12.60 19.14 -4.45
C ILE A 224 13.76 18.89 -5.43
N ARG A 225 14.99 18.84 -4.91
CA ARG A 225 16.19 18.62 -5.73
C ARG A 225 16.20 17.17 -6.23
N ASP A 226 16.92 16.91 -7.31
CA ASP A 226 17.20 15.54 -7.78
C ASP A 226 17.57 14.66 -6.59
N CYS A 227 16.86 13.53 -6.42
CA CYS A 227 17.15 12.59 -5.35
C CYS A 227 18.61 12.14 -5.48
N PRO A 228 19.50 12.45 -4.52
CA PRO A 228 20.93 12.16 -4.64
C PRO A 228 21.23 10.66 -4.65
N LEU A 229 20.23 9.85 -4.28
CA LEU A 229 20.29 8.39 -4.26
C LEU A 229 19.62 7.75 -5.48
N ASN A 230 19.10 8.53 -6.43
CA ASN A 230 18.41 7.98 -7.59
C ASN A 230 19.33 7.08 -8.43
N ILE A 231 18.85 5.88 -8.75
CA ILE A 231 19.51 4.95 -9.65
C ILE A 231 18.60 4.74 -10.84
N THR A 232 18.91 5.41 -11.95
CA THR A 232 18.14 5.27 -13.20
C THR A 232 18.53 3.98 -13.91
N VAL A 233 17.57 3.09 -14.09
CA VAL A 233 17.70 1.82 -14.79
C VAL A 233 16.54 1.62 -15.75
N LYS A 234 16.72 0.76 -16.75
CA LYS A 234 15.65 0.41 -17.68
C LYS A 234 14.54 -0.31 -16.92
N GLU A 235 13.29 0.09 -17.17
CA GLU A 235 12.13 -0.62 -16.63
C GLU A 235 12.10 -2.08 -17.08
N SER A 236 11.76 -2.97 -16.14
CA SER A 236 11.64 -4.40 -16.39
C SER A 236 10.62 -5.05 -15.46
N PRO A 237 10.07 -6.23 -15.83
CA PRO A 237 9.20 -6.99 -14.94
C PRO A 237 9.86 -7.31 -13.59
N ALA A 238 11.16 -7.63 -13.56
CA ALA A 238 11.85 -7.93 -12.31
C ALA A 238 12.00 -6.72 -11.39
N LEU A 239 12.33 -5.55 -11.96
CA LEU A 239 12.38 -4.31 -11.18
C LEU A 239 11.02 -4.01 -10.56
N THR A 240 9.98 -4.20 -11.36
CA THR A 240 8.61 -3.98 -10.95
C THR A 240 8.18 -4.93 -9.81
N GLU A 241 8.51 -6.22 -9.90
CA GLU A 241 8.28 -7.19 -8.82
C GLU A 241 9.07 -6.83 -7.55
N LEU A 242 10.32 -6.39 -7.72
CA LEU A 242 11.19 -5.97 -6.63
C LEU A 242 10.60 -4.78 -5.86
N LEU A 243 10.18 -3.72 -6.56
CA LEU A 243 9.56 -2.56 -5.94
C LEU A 243 8.25 -2.93 -5.23
N GLY A 244 7.42 -3.78 -5.83
CA GLY A 244 6.22 -4.31 -5.19
C GLY A 244 6.51 -5.05 -3.87
N ALA A 245 7.54 -5.90 -3.87
CA ALA A 245 7.99 -6.61 -2.67
C ALA A 245 8.47 -5.64 -1.58
N VAL A 246 9.27 -4.64 -1.95
CA VAL A 246 9.80 -3.62 -1.04
C VAL A 246 8.67 -2.82 -0.40
N PHE A 247 7.69 -2.35 -1.19
CA PHE A 247 6.53 -1.65 -0.66
C PHE A 247 5.69 -2.53 0.27
N GLY A 248 5.51 -3.80 -0.09
CA GLY A 248 4.80 -4.78 0.74
C GLY A 248 5.44 -4.95 2.12
N ILE A 249 6.77 -5.08 2.18
CA ILE A 249 7.49 -5.23 3.45
C ILE A 249 7.49 -3.96 4.27
N HIS A 250 7.69 -2.80 3.65
CA HIS A 250 7.51 -1.54 4.38
C HIS A 250 6.11 -1.48 4.99
N ASN A 251 5.06 -1.76 4.22
CA ASN A 251 3.70 -1.77 4.73
C ASN A 251 3.51 -2.74 5.92
N ASN A 252 4.13 -3.93 5.90
CA ASN A 252 4.03 -4.89 7.01
C ASN A 252 4.78 -4.44 8.27
N ILE A 253 5.99 -3.91 8.12
CA ILE A 253 6.78 -3.34 9.23
C ILE A 253 5.97 -2.27 9.96
N PHE A 254 5.28 -1.47 9.17
CA PHE A 254 4.45 -0.40 9.63
C PHE A 254 3.15 -0.91 10.28
N GLN A 255 2.40 -1.82 9.67
CA GLN A 255 1.12 -2.30 10.20
C GLN A 255 1.18 -2.98 11.58
N GLY A 256 2.35 -3.48 12.03
CA GLY A 256 2.47 -4.12 13.35
C GLY A 256 2.06 -3.20 14.50
N GLU A 257 1.26 -3.69 15.46
CA GLU A 257 0.72 -2.87 16.56
C GLU A 257 1.85 -2.19 17.36
N GLY A 258 1.88 -0.86 17.28
CA GLY A 258 2.92 -0.04 17.89
C GLY A 258 4.10 0.28 16.98
N GLY A 259 4.07 -0.04 15.68
CA GLY A 259 5.10 0.39 14.72
C GLY A 259 5.38 1.88 14.81
N PHE A 260 4.36 2.70 15.04
CA PHE A 260 4.52 4.14 15.26
C PHE A 260 5.07 4.51 16.62
N ASN A 261 4.45 4.03 17.71
CA ASN A 261 4.92 4.32 19.06
C ASN A 261 6.37 3.86 19.28
N ARG A 262 6.79 2.79 18.57
CA ARG A 262 8.15 2.22 18.63
C ARG A 262 9.14 2.90 17.69
N CYS A 263 8.69 3.59 16.65
CA CYS A 263 9.57 4.36 15.76
C CYS A 263 9.85 5.79 16.27
N GLY A 264 9.38 6.15 17.47
CA GLY A 264 9.92 7.27 18.26
C GLY A 264 8.90 8.36 18.57
N GLY A 265 8.00 8.12 19.52
CA GLY A 265 6.90 9.04 19.85
C GLY A 265 7.24 10.46 20.35
N GLN A 266 8.52 10.87 20.51
CA GLN A 266 8.83 12.24 20.98
C GLN A 266 10.06 12.93 20.37
N ASP A 267 10.94 12.24 19.63
CA ASP A 267 12.13 12.84 19.00
C ASP A 267 12.25 12.45 17.51
N TYR A 268 11.19 12.69 16.72
CA TYR A 268 11.29 12.57 15.27
C TYR A 268 12.14 13.72 14.71
N ASP A 269 13.44 13.47 14.61
CA ASP A 269 14.32 14.24 13.76
C ASP A 269 13.74 14.22 12.33
N GLN A 270 13.35 15.40 11.82
CA GLN A 270 12.85 15.58 10.46
C GLN A 270 13.86 15.11 9.39
N ASN A 271 15.11 14.86 9.79
CA ASN A 271 16.17 14.30 8.95
C ASN A 271 16.16 12.76 8.88
N GLN A 272 15.25 12.07 9.57
CA GLN A 272 15.14 10.61 9.44
C GLN A 272 14.70 10.25 8.00
N PRO A 273 15.30 9.21 7.39
CA PRO A 273 15.06 8.82 6.00
C PRO A 273 13.59 8.52 5.68
N TYR A 274 12.78 8.20 6.68
CA TYR A 274 11.33 7.94 6.53
C TYR A 274 10.52 9.17 6.11
N TYR A 275 11.02 10.40 6.30
CA TYR A 275 10.30 11.59 5.85
C TYR A 275 10.22 11.73 4.33
N GLN A 276 11.20 11.15 3.61
CA GLN A 276 11.29 11.24 2.15
C GLN A 276 10.53 10.12 1.43
N ILE A 277 10.02 9.12 2.16
CA ILE A 277 9.36 7.97 1.53
C ILE A 277 8.12 8.36 0.71
N ILE A 278 7.40 9.43 1.09
CA ILE A 278 6.26 9.93 0.31
C ILE A 278 6.71 10.38 -1.09
N GLU A 279 7.92 10.96 -1.19
CA GLU A 279 8.51 11.39 -2.47
C GLU A 279 8.84 10.20 -3.37
N HIS A 280 8.95 8.99 -2.81
CA HIS A 280 9.13 7.74 -3.55
C HIS A 280 7.80 7.00 -3.83
N ILE A 281 6.82 7.12 -2.93
CA ILE A 281 5.51 6.45 -3.04
C ILE A 281 4.62 7.12 -4.10
N VAL A 282 4.42 8.45 -4.00
CA VAL A 282 3.46 9.18 -4.86
C VAL A 282 3.75 9.03 -6.36
N PRO A 283 5.00 9.05 -6.82
CA PRO A 283 5.31 8.83 -8.23
C PRO A 283 4.86 7.51 -8.82
N ASN A 284 5.00 6.42 -8.07
CA ASN A 284 4.55 5.10 -8.51
C ASN A 284 3.03 5.11 -8.74
N ILE A 285 2.30 5.85 -7.89
CA ILE A 285 0.85 6.03 -8.02
C ILE A 285 0.53 6.94 -9.23
N ILE A 286 1.30 8.02 -9.45
CA ILE A 286 1.16 8.91 -10.62
C ILE A 286 1.32 8.13 -11.91
N GLN A 287 2.38 7.33 -12.00
CA GLN A 287 2.70 6.56 -13.20
C GLN A 287 1.55 5.59 -13.52
N LEU A 288 1.00 4.89 -12.52
CA LEU A 288 -0.19 4.05 -12.71
C LEU A 288 -1.38 4.86 -13.27
N SER A 289 -1.64 6.05 -12.73
CA SER A 289 -2.75 6.88 -13.20
C SER A 289 -2.55 7.35 -14.65
N GLN A 290 -1.34 7.77 -15.00
CA GLN A 290 -1.00 8.14 -16.38
C GLN A 290 -1.24 6.99 -17.35
N ILE A 291 -0.91 5.77 -16.95
CA ILE A 291 -1.11 4.56 -17.74
C ILE A 291 -2.59 4.26 -17.95
N SER A 292 -3.41 4.47 -16.92
CA SER A 292 -4.86 4.27 -17.01
C SER A 292 -5.51 5.16 -18.09
N LYS A 293 -4.91 6.32 -18.40
CA LYS A 293 -5.37 7.25 -19.43
C LYS A 293 -4.99 6.83 -20.84
N ILE A 294 -3.91 6.06 -21.01
CA ILE A 294 -3.50 5.57 -22.32
C ILE A 294 -4.49 4.49 -22.74
N LYS A 295 -5.34 4.80 -23.72
CA LYS A 295 -6.39 3.88 -24.19
C LYS A 295 -5.77 2.55 -24.61
N LYS A 296 -6.20 1.45 -23.99
CA LYS A 296 -5.72 0.06 -24.22
C LYS A 296 -5.68 -0.36 -25.69
N GLY A 297 -6.47 0.25 -26.57
CA GLY A 297 -6.46 -0.03 -28.00
C GLY A 297 -5.27 0.51 -28.78
N GLN A 298 -4.36 1.27 -28.15
CA GLN A 298 -3.22 1.93 -28.81
C GLN A 298 -1.85 1.49 -28.31
N MET A 299 -1.77 0.64 -27.27
CA MET A 299 -0.48 0.18 -26.76
C MET A 299 -0.03 -1.10 -27.46
N GLU A 300 1.13 -1.05 -28.08
CA GLU A 300 1.85 -2.23 -28.51
C GLU A 300 2.29 -3.05 -27.28
N GLU A 301 2.40 -4.38 -27.43
CA GLU A 301 2.70 -5.32 -26.33
C GLU A 301 4.01 -4.97 -25.58
N TYR A 302 4.98 -4.36 -26.25
CA TYR A 302 6.23 -3.89 -25.63
C TYR A 302 6.05 -2.66 -24.72
N GLN A 303 4.98 -1.87 -24.91
CA GLN A 303 4.70 -0.73 -24.05
C GLN A 303 4.05 -1.16 -22.73
N LEU A 304 3.42 -2.35 -22.71
CA LEU A 304 2.86 -2.96 -21.50
C LEU A 304 3.95 -3.44 -20.53
N SER A 305 5.15 -3.76 -21.02
CA SER A 305 6.27 -4.25 -20.18
C SER A 305 7.07 -3.15 -19.48
N ILE A 306 6.81 -1.87 -19.82
CA ILE A 306 7.44 -0.68 -19.23
C ILE A 306 6.54 -0.06 -18.12
N LEU A 307 5.39 -0.67 -17.86
CA LEU A 307 4.42 -0.19 -16.89
C LEU A 307 4.78 -0.68 -15.48
N PRO A 308 4.76 0.15 -14.42
CA PRO A 308 4.74 -0.33 -13.05
C PRO A 308 3.60 -1.33 -12.91
N SER A 309 3.91 -2.49 -12.33
CA SER A 309 2.87 -3.48 -12.09
C SER A 309 1.82 -2.87 -11.18
N GLU A 310 0.59 -3.33 -11.40
CA GLU A 310 -0.52 -3.13 -10.48
C GLU A 310 -0.11 -3.43 -9.03
N HIS A 311 0.79 -4.40 -8.81
CA HIS A 311 1.33 -4.74 -7.49
C HIS A 311 2.18 -3.62 -6.87
N ALA A 312 3.05 -2.96 -7.63
CA ALA A 312 3.86 -1.86 -7.14
C ALA A 312 2.99 -0.66 -6.73
N ALA A 313 2.02 -0.31 -7.57
CA ALA A 313 1.08 0.77 -7.29
C ALA A 313 0.13 0.43 -6.12
N PHE A 314 -0.35 -0.82 -6.05
CA PHE A 314 -1.13 -1.31 -4.92
C PHE A 314 -0.33 -1.27 -3.61
N GLY A 315 0.92 -1.70 -3.63
CA GLY A 315 1.85 -1.60 -2.50
C GLY A 315 2.07 -0.15 -2.06
N SER A 316 2.28 0.76 -3.03
CA SER A 316 2.41 2.20 -2.80
C SER A 316 1.15 2.79 -2.17
N LEU A 317 -0.05 2.45 -2.66
CA LEU A 317 -1.32 2.92 -2.11
C LEU A 317 -1.57 2.40 -0.68
N ARG A 318 -1.22 1.14 -0.39
CA ARG A 318 -1.30 0.58 0.97
C ARG A 318 -0.36 1.31 1.92
N LEU A 319 0.88 1.53 1.48
CA LEU A 319 1.88 2.22 2.25
C LEU A 319 1.45 3.67 2.52
N LEU A 320 0.95 4.38 1.51
CA LEU A 320 0.42 5.73 1.64
C LEU A 320 -0.71 5.79 2.68
N LYS A 321 -1.64 4.82 2.64
CA LYS A 321 -2.76 4.75 3.58
C LYS A 321 -2.27 4.59 5.01
N TYR A 322 -1.27 3.73 5.18
CA TYR A 322 -0.63 3.56 6.48
C TYR A 322 -0.02 4.88 6.95
N TYR A 323 0.80 5.53 6.12
CA TYR A 323 1.44 6.81 6.47
C TYR A 323 0.41 7.87 6.89
N TYR A 324 -0.72 7.94 6.21
CA TYR A 324 -1.78 8.88 6.59
C TYR A 324 -2.46 8.52 7.91
N ASN A 325 -2.81 7.25 8.11
CA ASN A 325 -3.49 6.78 9.32
C ASN A 325 -2.62 6.89 10.57
N VAL A 326 -1.32 6.65 10.41
CA VAL A 326 -0.41 6.50 11.52
C VAL A 326 0.34 7.78 11.83
N CYS A 327 0.85 8.47 10.81
CA CYS A 327 1.65 9.63 11.09
C CYS A 327 0.79 10.79 11.59
N CYS A 328 -0.47 10.96 11.14
CA CYS A 328 -1.36 12.08 11.48
C CYS A 328 -0.69 13.49 11.46
N ILE A 329 0.53 13.58 10.94
CA ILE A 329 1.40 14.75 10.97
C ILE A 329 1.08 15.48 9.66
N ARG A 330 0.50 16.67 9.82
CA ARG A 330 0.10 17.58 8.73
C ARG A 330 1.18 17.77 7.66
N GLY A 331 2.46 17.70 8.06
CA GLY A 331 3.60 17.80 7.13
C GLY A 331 3.62 16.74 6.02
N TYR A 332 3.15 15.52 6.28
CA TYR A 332 3.15 14.44 5.29
C TYR A 332 2.06 14.58 4.24
N ILE A 333 0.85 14.97 4.66
CA ILE A 333 -0.27 15.17 3.73
C ILE A 333 0.02 16.35 2.82
N ASN A 334 0.47 17.48 3.37
CA ASN A 334 0.89 18.62 2.57
C ASN A 334 1.99 18.26 1.57
N ARG A 335 2.93 17.39 1.95
CA ARG A 335 3.98 16.90 1.04
C ARG A 335 3.41 16.01 -0.06
N ALA A 336 2.52 15.07 0.28
CA ALA A 336 1.87 14.23 -0.71
C ALA A 336 1.02 15.03 -1.70
N CYS A 337 0.25 16.03 -1.22
CA CYS A 337 -0.49 16.97 -2.06
C CYS A 337 0.45 17.66 -3.07
N ARG A 338 1.57 18.21 -2.59
CA ARG A 338 2.60 18.85 -3.44
C ARG A 338 3.24 17.90 -4.45
N CYS A 339 3.31 16.62 -4.13
CA CYS A 339 3.81 15.60 -5.04
C CYS A 339 2.75 15.15 -6.07
N GLY A 340 1.54 15.73 -6.10
CA GLY A 340 0.50 15.38 -7.06
C GLY A 340 -0.43 14.24 -6.61
N ALA A 341 -0.42 13.86 -5.32
CA ALA A 341 -1.25 12.75 -4.84
C ALA A 341 -2.76 13.00 -5.04
N ILE A 342 -3.25 14.24 -4.89
CA ILE A 342 -4.67 14.58 -5.03
C ILE A 342 -5.23 14.22 -6.42
N PRO A 343 -4.74 14.82 -7.52
CA PRO A 343 -5.28 14.54 -8.84
C PRO A 343 -5.11 13.07 -9.23
N THR A 344 -4.00 12.45 -8.83
CA THR A 344 -3.73 11.04 -9.09
C THR A 344 -4.69 10.11 -8.36
N LEU A 345 -4.89 10.30 -7.05
CA LEU A 345 -5.82 9.47 -6.29
C LEU A 345 -7.24 9.64 -6.82
N SER A 346 -7.63 10.87 -7.14
CA SER A 346 -8.91 11.19 -7.77
C SER A 346 -9.12 10.40 -9.07
N GLU A 347 -8.13 10.40 -9.97
CA GLU A 347 -8.19 9.61 -11.21
C GLU A 347 -8.27 8.11 -10.95
N LEU A 348 -7.53 7.60 -9.96
CA LEU A 348 -7.54 6.19 -9.62
C LEU A 348 -8.85 5.72 -8.97
N ILE A 349 -9.75 6.61 -8.53
CA ILE A 349 -11.11 6.24 -8.12
C ILE A 349 -11.88 5.61 -9.28
N CYS A 350 -11.61 6.06 -10.50
CA CYS A 350 -12.22 5.56 -11.73
C CYS A 350 -11.40 4.42 -12.39
N TYR A 351 -10.36 3.93 -11.73
CA TYR A 351 -9.42 2.99 -12.34
C TYR A 351 -10.09 1.66 -12.70
N GLN A 352 -10.11 1.32 -13.99
CA GLN A 352 -10.64 0.06 -14.52
C GLN A 352 -9.68 -0.56 -15.53
N LEU A 353 -9.42 -1.86 -15.38
CA LEU A 353 -8.53 -2.63 -16.25
C LEU A 353 -9.26 -3.29 -17.44
N GLY A 354 -10.40 -2.75 -17.86
CA GLY A 354 -11.23 -3.31 -18.92
C GLY A 354 -12.12 -4.43 -18.38
N ASN A 355 -13.43 -4.23 -18.53
CA ASN A 355 -14.44 -5.06 -17.90
C ASN A 355 -14.37 -6.52 -18.38
N GLY A 356 -14.20 -7.46 -17.45
CA GLY A 356 -14.50 -8.88 -17.68
C GLY A 356 -13.42 -9.71 -18.38
N ILE A 357 -12.18 -9.22 -18.47
CA ILE A 357 -11.07 -10.01 -19.05
C ILE A 357 -10.60 -11.09 -18.05
N SER A 358 -10.59 -10.79 -16.75
CA SER A 358 -10.16 -11.72 -15.70
C SER A 358 -10.64 -11.28 -14.33
N VAL A 359 -11.24 -12.20 -13.56
CA VAL A 359 -11.68 -11.98 -12.17
C VAL A 359 -10.55 -11.44 -11.29
N MET A 360 -9.32 -11.94 -11.47
CA MET A 360 -8.16 -11.47 -10.70
C MET A 360 -7.82 -10.00 -10.99
N ARG A 361 -7.92 -9.59 -12.26
CA ARG A 361 -7.67 -8.19 -12.65
C ARG A 361 -8.78 -7.26 -12.15
N ASP A 362 -10.03 -7.72 -12.19
CA ASP A 362 -11.17 -6.96 -11.64
C ASP A 362 -11.01 -6.77 -10.13
N MET A 363 -10.57 -7.80 -9.41
CA MET A 363 -10.23 -7.70 -7.98
C MET A 363 -9.10 -6.70 -7.71
N HIS A 364 -8.03 -6.69 -8.52
CA HIS A 364 -6.95 -5.71 -8.38
C HIS A 364 -7.41 -4.29 -8.65
N SER A 365 -8.20 -4.06 -9.71
CA SER A 365 -8.79 -2.76 -10.02
C SER A 365 -9.68 -2.27 -8.87
N LEU A 366 -10.54 -3.14 -8.33
CA LEU A 366 -11.34 -2.82 -7.16
C LEU A 366 -10.47 -2.44 -5.96
N ALA A 367 -9.41 -3.20 -5.69
CA ALA A 367 -8.51 -2.94 -4.57
C ALA A 367 -7.78 -1.59 -4.70
N ILE A 368 -7.33 -1.23 -5.91
CA ILE A 368 -6.73 0.08 -6.22
C ILE A 368 -7.75 1.19 -5.98
N ARG A 369 -8.99 1.05 -6.48
CA ARG A 369 -10.06 2.03 -6.29
C ARG A 369 -10.42 2.22 -4.81
N VAL A 370 -10.62 1.14 -4.07
CA VAL A 370 -10.93 1.14 -2.63
C VAL A 370 -9.82 1.81 -1.81
N LEU A 371 -8.55 1.51 -2.11
CA LEU A 371 -7.41 2.14 -1.45
C LEU A 371 -7.29 3.61 -1.83
N SER A 372 -7.56 3.97 -3.08
CA SER A 372 -7.50 5.36 -3.55
C SER A 372 -8.52 6.22 -2.81
N VAL A 373 -9.79 5.78 -2.75
CA VAL A 373 -10.84 6.46 -1.97
C VAL A 373 -10.48 6.52 -0.48
N SER A 374 -9.93 5.43 0.08
CA SER A 374 -9.55 5.42 1.50
C SER A 374 -8.42 6.40 1.81
N ASN A 375 -7.37 6.45 0.98
CA ASN A 375 -6.29 7.43 1.09
C ASN A 375 -6.82 8.85 0.98
N PHE A 376 -7.65 9.07 -0.02
CA PHE A 376 -8.23 10.36 -0.33
C PHE A 376 -9.12 10.88 0.82
N PHE A 377 -9.95 10.01 1.42
CA PHE A 377 -10.74 10.34 2.60
C PHE A 377 -9.86 10.84 3.76
N VAL A 378 -8.75 10.16 4.04
CA VAL A 378 -7.82 10.57 5.10
C VAL A 378 -7.14 11.89 4.74
N MET A 379 -6.80 12.13 3.46
CA MET A 379 -6.26 13.42 3.02
C MET A 379 -7.24 14.55 3.20
N MET A 380 -8.53 14.37 2.90
CA MET A 380 -9.55 15.41 3.13
C MET A 380 -9.69 15.73 4.61
N TYR A 381 -9.86 14.71 5.43
CA TYR A 381 -9.91 14.85 6.89
C TYR A 381 -8.63 15.53 7.44
N MET A 382 -7.50 15.17 6.82
CA MET A 382 -6.14 15.70 6.89
C MET A 382 -5.94 17.19 6.59
N GLY A 383 -6.63 17.62 5.53
CA GLY A 383 -6.25 18.76 4.71
C GLY A 383 -6.45 20.09 5.41
N ASN A 384 -5.66 21.06 4.99
CA ASN A 384 -5.87 22.46 5.32
C ASN A 384 -6.60 23.18 4.18
N GLU A 385 -6.98 24.45 4.39
CA GLU A 385 -7.74 25.25 3.42
C GLU A 385 -7.16 25.24 2.00
N GLN A 386 -5.83 25.30 1.84
CA GLN A 386 -5.15 25.27 0.53
C GLN A 386 -5.26 23.91 -0.15
N ASP A 387 -5.33 22.82 0.62
CA ASP A 387 -5.54 21.48 0.07
C ASP A 387 -6.97 21.35 -0.49
N TYR A 388 -7.95 22.06 0.08
CA TYR A 388 -9.33 22.06 -0.40
C TYR A 388 -9.55 22.82 -1.70
N GLU A 389 -8.79 23.89 -1.94
CA GLU A 389 -8.74 24.50 -3.27
C GLU A 389 -8.27 23.48 -4.30
N GLN A 390 -7.19 22.73 -4.01
CA GLN A 390 -6.73 21.65 -4.90
C GLN A 390 -7.77 20.53 -5.06
N PHE A 391 -8.52 20.17 -4.00
CA PHE A 391 -9.60 19.20 -4.11
C PHE A 391 -10.73 19.70 -5.03
N ALA A 392 -11.16 20.95 -4.87
CA ALA A 392 -12.22 21.56 -5.67
C ALA A 392 -11.80 21.79 -7.13
N ASP A 393 -10.55 22.19 -7.35
CA ASP A 393 -9.98 22.42 -8.68
C ASP A 393 -9.71 21.10 -9.42
N SER A 394 -9.42 20.02 -8.70
CA SER A 394 -9.26 18.69 -9.30
C SER A 394 -10.56 18.14 -9.91
N ASN A 395 -10.45 17.07 -10.68
CA ASN A 395 -11.62 16.32 -11.21
C ASN A 395 -12.24 15.39 -10.15
N LEU A 396 -11.99 15.61 -8.86
CA LEU A 396 -12.49 14.74 -7.80
C LEU A 396 -14.00 14.63 -7.76
N ALA A 397 -14.73 15.75 -7.83
CA ALA A 397 -16.18 15.73 -7.82
C ALA A 397 -16.71 14.82 -8.95
N ASN A 398 -16.20 15.03 -10.17
CA ASN A 398 -16.52 14.22 -11.34
C ASN A 398 -16.13 12.75 -11.15
N ASN A 399 -14.91 12.47 -10.67
CA ASN A 399 -14.42 11.11 -10.50
C ASN A 399 -15.15 10.35 -9.38
N LEU A 400 -15.66 11.05 -8.35
CA LEU A 400 -16.52 10.42 -7.36
C LEU A 400 -17.91 10.10 -7.94
N SER A 401 -18.49 11.01 -8.73
CA SER A 401 -19.75 10.75 -9.45
C SER A 401 -19.62 9.57 -10.42
N ILE A 402 -18.60 9.58 -11.28
CA ILE A 402 -18.27 8.47 -12.19
C ILE A 402 -18.01 7.19 -11.38
N GLY A 403 -17.23 7.30 -10.30
CA GLY A 403 -16.93 6.22 -9.37
C GLY A 403 -18.19 5.53 -8.83
N LEU A 404 -19.22 6.30 -8.48
CA LEU A 404 -20.52 5.80 -8.02
C LEU A 404 -21.28 5.05 -9.12
N GLY A 405 -21.28 5.58 -10.36
CA GLY A 405 -21.95 4.95 -11.50
C GLY A 405 -21.25 3.67 -11.99
N ILE A 406 -19.93 3.55 -11.80
CA ILE A 406 -19.20 2.31 -12.12
C ILE A 406 -19.16 1.30 -10.95
N GLY A 407 -19.61 1.70 -9.76
CA GLY A 407 -19.72 0.83 -8.61
C GLY A 407 -20.83 -0.20 -8.80
N GLY A 408 -20.62 -1.45 -8.36
CA GLY A 408 -21.62 -2.52 -8.41
C GLY A 408 -21.42 -3.59 -9.50
N GLY A 409 -20.24 -3.67 -10.11
CA GLY A 409 -19.90 -4.78 -11.04
C GLY A 409 -19.84 -6.15 -10.35
N CYS A 410 -19.78 -7.24 -11.15
CA CYS A 410 -19.81 -8.63 -10.65
C CYS A 410 -18.73 -9.00 -9.60
N GLY A 411 -17.65 -8.21 -9.49
CA GLY A 411 -16.60 -8.37 -8.48
C GLY A 411 -16.77 -7.51 -7.21
N GLU A 412 -17.78 -6.64 -7.15
CA GLU A 412 -18.01 -5.67 -6.05
C GLU A 412 -19.11 -6.13 -5.08
N GLN A 413 -19.34 -7.44 -5.02
CA GLN A 413 -20.36 -8.05 -4.18
C GLN A 413 -20.08 -7.73 -2.70
N GLY A 414 -20.89 -6.83 -2.12
CA GLY A 414 -20.73 -6.36 -0.74
C GLY A 414 -20.68 -4.83 -0.61
N ASP A 415 -20.80 -4.11 -1.72
CA ASP A 415 -21.00 -2.64 -1.78
C ASP A 415 -19.96 -1.81 -1.02
N GLU A 416 -18.80 -2.39 -0.67
CA GLU A 416 -17.80 -1.70 0.13
C GLU A 416 -17.28 -0.47 -0.61
N MET A 417 -17.07 -0.59 -1.92
CA MET A 417 -16.63 0.51 -2.77
C MET A 417 -17.68 1.62 -2.82
N ILE A 418 -18.93 1.28 -3.09
CA ILE A 418 -20.06 2.24 -3.13
C ILE A 418 -20.16 2.97 -1.79
N ARG A 419 -20.17 2.23 -0.67
CA ARG A 419 -20.21 2.81 0.68
C ARG A 419 -19.04 3.77 0.94
N LYS A 420 -17.82 3.38 0.55
CA LYS A 420 -16.64 4.25 0.69
C LYS A 420 -16.74 5.50 -0.16
N LEU A 421 -17.23 5.38 -1.40
CA LEU A 421 -17.48 6.51 -2.30
C LEU A 421 -18.51 7.47 -1.71
N LEU A 422 -19.66 6.95 -1.26
CA LEU A 422 -20.71 7.75 -0.63
C LEU A 422 -20.16 8.50 0.58
N ASN A 423 -19.48 7.79 1.49
CA ASN A 423 -18.89 8.42 2.68
C ASN A 423 -17.86 9.49 2.32
N CYS A 424 -17.02 9.21 1.32
CA CYS A 424 -16.04 10.15 0.81
C CYS A 424 -16.71 11.40 0.22
N PHE A 425 -17.67 11.21 -0.67
CA PHE A 425 -18.40 12.27 -1.36
C PHE A 425 -19.16 13.18 -0.40
N GLY A 426 -19.90 12.58 0.53
CA GLY A 426 -20.64 13.33 1.53
C GLY A 426 -19.76 14.10 2.50
N SER A 427 -18.63 13.50 2.91
CA SER A 427 -17.65 14.18 3.75
C SER A 427 -16.98 15.33 3.00
N PHE A 428 -16.68 15.15 1.71
CA PHE A 428 -16.15 16.20 0.86
C PHE A 428 -17.07 17.42 0.82
N ILE A 429 -18.36 17.22 0.50
CA ILE A 429 -19.38 18.28 0.47
C ILE A 429 -19.53 18.93 1.85
N LYS A 430 -19.63 18.13 2.91
CA LYS A 430 -19.75 18.62 4.28
C LYS A 430 -18.55 19.51 4.67
N TYR A 431 -17.32 19.05 4.42
CA TYR A 431 -16.11 19.76 4.82
C TYR A 431 -15.83 21.02 4.01
N ILE A 432 -16.30 21.11 2.77
CA ILE A 432 -16.25 22.36 2.01
C ILE A 432 -17.40 23.28 2.42
N GLY A 433 -18.64 22.81 2.41
CA GLY A 433 -19.82 23.66 2.57
C GLY A 433 -20.12 24.11 4.00
N GLN A 434 -19.87 23.27 5.00
CA GLN A 434 -20.26 23.55 6.40
C GLN A 434 -19.06 23.92 7.28
N GLY A 435 -17.84 23.73 6.78
CA GLY A 435 -16.66 23.71 7.65
C GLY A 435 -16.77 22.60 8.69
N PHE A 436 -15.88 22.61 9.69
CA PHE A 436 -16.00 21.71 10.84
C PHE A 436 -15.17 22.22 12.02
N LYS A 437 -15.65 21.90 13.24
CA LYS A 437 -14.87 21.95 14.47
C LYS A 437 -14.64 20.53 14.94
N GLU A 438 -13.40 20.06 14.93
CA GLU A 438 -13.08 18.70 15.34
C GLU A 438 -11.97 18.68 16.38
N TRP A 439 -12.25 17.97 17.47
CA TRP A 439 -11.29 17.62 18.49
C TRP A 439 -10.54 16.39 18.03
N ILE A 440 -9.24 16.55 17.78
CA ILE A 440 -8.39 15.40 17.49
C ILE A 440 -7.91 14.85 18.83
N ASN A 441 -8.15 13.56 19.09
CA ASN A 441 -7.72 12.82 20.28
C ASN A 441 -6.18 12.74 20.48
N CYS A 442 -5.40 13.59 19.82
CA CYS A 442 -3.94 13.65 19.86
C CYS A 442 -3.39 14.76 20.77
N GLY A 443 -4.19 15.26 21.72
CA GLY A 443 -3.82 16.33 22.66
C GLY A 443 -4.18 17.72 22.14
N ASP A 444 -5.14 18.36 22.80
CA ASP A 444 -5.54 19.78 22.82
C ASP A 444 -5.68 20.57 21.50
N TYR A 445 -5.54 19.96 20.33
CA TYR A 445 -5.66 20.65 19.06
C TYR A 445 -7.09 20.58 18.52
N GLN A 446 -7.83 21.68 18.66
CA GLN A 446 -9.07 21.92 17.92
C GLN A 446 -8.74 22.31 16.48
N ARG A 447 -9.24 21.55 15.51
CA ARG A 447 -9.34 22.02 14.14
C ARG A 447 -10.63 22.79 13.99
N LYS A 448 -10.55 24.07 13.66
CA LYS A 448 -11.67 24.83 13.12
C LYS A 448 -11.39 25.09 11.66
N LYS A 449 -12.33 24.72 10.80
CA LYS A 449 -12.35 25.10 9.39
C LYS A 449 -13.63 25.88 9.13
N GLU A 450 -13.49 27.02 8.46
CA GLU A 450 -14.64 27.81 8.02
C GLU A 450 -15.27 27.21 6.75
N PRO A 451 -16.59 27.38 6.56
CA PRO A 451 -17.26 27.13 5.28
C PRO A 451 -16.55 27.81 4.10
N GLN A 452 -16.45 27.11 2.96
CA GLN A 452 -15.92 27.61 1.69
C GLN A 452 -17.02 27.59 0.61
N PRO A 453 -18.01 28.50 0.65
CA PRO A 453 -19.19 28.45 -0.22
C PRO A 453 -18.85 28.58 -1.72
N ASP A 454 -17.83 29.36 -2.07
CA ASP A 454 -17.42 29.53 -3.47
C ASP A 454 -16.86 28.24 -4.07
N LEU A 455 -16.02 27.51 -3.32
CA LEU A 455 -15.51 26.21 -3.74
C LEU A 455 -16.62 25.18 -3.82
N LEU A 456 -17.58 25.24 -2.88
CA LEU A 456 -18.69 24.32 -2.90
C LEU A 456 -19.54 24.49 -4.15
N ARG A 457 -19.84 25.73 -4.56
CA ARG A 457 -20.60 25.98 -5.79
C ARG A 457 -19.93 25.34 -7.01
N ILE A 458 -18.59 25.43 -7.10
CA ILE A 458 -17.82 24.78 -8.18
C ILE A 458 -18.00 23.25 -8.14
N VAL A 459 -17.93 22.67 -6.95
CA VAL A 459 -18.14 21.23 -6.76
C VAL A 459 -19.57 20.84 -7.13
N GLU A 460 -20.58 21.61 -6.73
CA GLU A 460 -21.99 21.37 -7.06
C GLU A 460 -22.23 21.38 -8.57
N GLU A 461 -21.74 22.40 -9.27
CA GLU A 461 -21.86 22.51 -10.73
C GLU A 461 -21.22 21.30 -11.42
N LYS A 462 -20.07 20.82 -10.94
CA LYS A 462 -19.40 19.61 -11.43
C LYS A 462 -20.21 18.34 -11.16
N VAL A 463 -20.78 18.20 -9.97
CA VAL A 463 -21.57 17.02 -9.58
C VAL A 463 -22.84 16.92 -10.41
N GLU A 464 -23.55 18.03 -10.58
CA GLU A 464 -24.76 18.11 -11.41
C GLU A 464 -24.43 17.80 -12.88
N PHE A 465 -23.35 18.37 -13.41
CA PHE A 465 -22.95 18.17 -14.80
C PHE A 465 -22.64 16.70 -15.14
N GLU A 466 -22.04 15.96 -14.20
CA GLU A 466 -21.70 14.53 -14.38
C GLU A 466 -22.82 13.57 -13.97
N GLY A 467 -24.00 14.09 -13.58
CA GLY A 467 -25.14 13.26 -13.16
C GLY A 467 -24.94 12.56 -11.81
N GLY A 468 -24.12 13.11 -10.92
CA GLY A 468 -23.81 12.49 -9.62
C GLY A 468 -25.02 12.40 -8.68
N MET A 469 -25.99 13.31 -8.82
CA MET A 469 -27.24 13.29 -8.05
C MET A 469 -28.14 12.14 -8.48
N GLU A 470 -28.22 11.87 -9.78
CA GLU A 470 -28.96 10.76 -10.36
C GLU A 470 -28.37 9.43 -9.91
N GLU A 471 -27.04 9.30 -9.87
CA GLU A 471 -26.38 8.09 -9.35
C GLU A 471 -26.69 7.87 -7.86
N LEU A 472 -26.68 8.93 -7.05
CA LEU A 472 -27.10 8.86 -5.64
C LEU A 472 -28.56 8.41 -5.49
N GLU A 473 -29.45 8.91 -6.33
CA GLU A 473 -30.87 8.52 -6.36
C GLU A 473 -31.06 7.08 -6.86
N ALA A 474 -30.29 6.64 -7.84
CA ALA A 474 -30.30 5.28 -8.33
C ALA A 474 -29.90 4.29 -7.23
N HIS A 475 -28.84 4.58 -6.46
CA HIS A 475 -28.43 3.74 -5.33
C HIS A 475 -29.46 3.70 -4.20
N LEU A 476 -30.21 4.79 -3.99
CA LEU A 476 -31.36 4.82 -3.07
C LEU A 476 -32.49 3.91 -3.51
N TYR A 477 -32.82 3.93 -4.81
CA TYR A 477 -33.94 3.19 -5.37
C TYR A 477 -33.68 1.69 -5.45
N HIS A 478 -32.46 1.29 -5.84
CA HIS A 478 -32.10 -0.12 -6.05
C HIS A 478 -31.79 -0.89 -4.75
N ASN A 479 -31.73 -0.22 -3.60
CA ASN A 479 -31.48 -0.83 -2.29
C ASN A 479 -32.65 -0.57 -1.30
N PRO A 480 -33.86 -1.09 -1.58
CA PRO A 480 -35.07 -0.77 -0.82
C PRO A 480 -35.14 -1.39 0.58
N GLU A 481 -34.15 -2.17 1.04
CA GLU A 481 -34.09 -2.75 2.39
C GLU A 481 -33.88 -1.72 3.53
N LEU A 482 -34.35 -0.49 3.32
CA LEU A 482 -34.47 0.58 4.31
C LEU A 482 -35.68 0.41 5.25
N GLU A 483 -36.57 -0.56 4.99
CA GLU A 483 -37.76 -0.82 5.83
C GLU A 483 -37.54 -1.85 6.96
N GLY A 484 -36.31 -2.36 7.12
CA GLY A 484 -35.94 -3.26 8.22
C GLY A 484 -35.67 -2.49 9.52
N ASN A 485 -36.11 -3.07 10.64
CA ASN A 485 -36.05 -2.47 11.98
C ASN A 485 -34.67 -1.82 12.30
N ILE A 486 -34.68 -0.50 12.45
CA ILE A 486 -33.55 0.43 12.66
C ILE A 486 -32.71 0.09 13.92
N ASP A 487 -33.21 -0.78 14.80
CA ASP A 487 -32.57 -1.10 16.09
C ASP A 487 -31.24 -1.87 15.99
N ASP A 488 -30.87 -2.42 14.83
CA ASP A 488 -29.57 -3.08 14.65
C ASP A 488 -28.55 -2.12 14.03
N TYR A 489 -27.91 -1.31 14.89
CA TYR A 489 -26.84 -0.35 14.57
C TYR A 489 -25.72 -0.92 13.66
N ARG A 490 -25.52 -2.25 13.66
CA ARG A 490 -24.55 -2.92 12.76
C ARG A 490 -25.04 -3.08 11.32
N ASN A 491 -26.36 -3.16 11.10
CA ASN A 491 -26.96 -3.20 9.77
C ASN A 491 -27.10 -1.79 9.19
N GLU A 492 -27.32 -0.76 10.03
CA GLU A 492 -27.37 0.65 9.59
C GLU A 492 -26.06 1.11 8.91
N LEU A 493 -24.90 0.73 9.45
CA LEU A 493 -23.60 1.07 8.88
C LEU A 493 -23.27 0.30 7.58
N ARG A 494 -24.01 -0.78 7.30
CA ARG A 494 -23.82 -1.63 6.12
C ARG A 494 -24.81 -1.31 4.99
N ASN A 495 -25.90 -0.60 5.27
CA ASN A 495 -26.92 -0.29 4.28
C ASN A 495 -26.47 0.87 3.36
N VAL A 496 -26.26 0.57 2.07
CA VAL A 496 -25.88 1.54 1.04
C VAL A 496 -26.95 2.62 0.86
N GLY A 497 -28.22 2.22 0.84
CA GLY A 497 -29.36 3.13 0.75
C GLY A 497 -29.39 4.14 1.89
N TYR A 498 -29.05 3.72 3.11
CA TYR A 498 -29.00 4.63 4.27
C TYR A 498 -27.87 5.65 4.13
N ASN A 499 -26.68 5.20 3.70
CA ASN A 499 -25.56 6.09 3.43
C ASN A 499 -25.91 7.09 2.32
N ALA A 500 -26.48 6.62 1.21
CA ALA A 500 -26.92 7.48 0.11
C ALA A 500 -27.97 8.51 0.57
N LEU A 501 -28.91 8.10 1.43
CA LEU A 501 -29.93 9.00 1.98
C LEU A 501 -29.32 10.08 2.86
N ASN A 502 -28.38 9.69 3.73
CA ASN A 502 -27.67 10.62 4.58
C ASN A 502 -26.81 11.59 3.76
N GLN A 503 -26.15 11.13 2.70
CA GLN A 503 -25.39 12.04 1.85
C GLN A 503 -26.30 12.97 1.04
N LYS A 504 -27.41 12.46 0.51
CA LYS A 504 -28.44 13.30 -0.11
C LYS A 504 -28.94 14.35 0.88
N LYS A 505 -29.24 13.98 2.13
CA LYS A 505 -29.62 14.93 3.19
C LYS A 505 -28.51 15.93 3.49
N ASN A 506 -27.25 15.52 3.56
CA ASN A 506 -26.12 16.42 3.80
C ASN A 506 -25.98 17.46 2.69
N ILE A 507 -26.11 17.03 1.44
CA ILE A 507 -26.12 17.87 0.25
C ILE A 507 -27.34 18.82 0.28
N LEU A 508 -28.56 18.29 0.46
CA LEU A 508 -29.81 19.07 0.49
C LEU A 508 -29.94 20.04 1.66
N ASN A 509 -29.51 19.64 2.85
CA ASN A 509 -29.51 20.51 4.04
C ASN A 509 -28.52 21.65 3.89
N HIS A 510 -27.39 21.41 3.22
CA HIS A 510 -26.49 22.49 2.86
C HIS A 510 -27.20 23.51 1.95
N PHE A 511 -27.85 23.06 0.87
CA PHE A 511 -28.61 23.94 -0.02
C PHE A 511 -29.71 24.73 0.70
N SER A 512 -30.38 24.09 1.66
CA SER A 512 -31.47 24.71 2.43
C SER A 512 -30.96 25.77 3.41
N ASN A 513 -29.77 25.58 3.99
CA ASN A 513 -29.19 26.48 4.99
C ASN A 513 -28.37 27.61 4.36
N ALA A 514 -27.70 27.38 3.22
CA ALA A 514 -27.01 28.43 2.45
C ALA A 514 -27.98 29.55 2.03
N ASN A 515 -29.21 29.19 1.66
CA ASN A 515 -30.27 30.13 1.31
C ASN A 515 -30.86 30.91 2.50
N ARG A 516 -30.55 30.54 3.75
CA ARG A 516 -31.13 31.17 4.95
C ARG A 516 -30.18 32.13 5.68
N GLY A 517 -28.90 32.22 5.31
CA GLY A 517 -27.94 33.12 5.97
C GLY A 517 -27.76 32.88 7.48
N GLN A 518 -28.21 31.73 8.01
CA GLN A 518 -28.46 31.51 9.44
C GLN A 518 -27.33 30.82 10.21
N TYR A 519 -26.19 30.52 9.58
CA TYR A 519 -25.11 29.77 10.26
C TYR A 519 -24.45 30.51 11.43
N GLN A 520 -24.60 31.84 11.54
CA GLN A 520 -24.03 32.58 12.67
C GLN A 520 -24.83 32.49 13.98
N GLN A 521 -26.13 32.14 13.96
CA GLN A 521 -26.98 32.26 15.17
C GLN A 521 -27.13 31.00 16.02
N TYR A 522 -26.80 29.81 15.49
CA TYR A 522 -26.99 28.55 16.23
C TYR A 522 -25.80 28.16 17.13
N GLU A 523 -24.60 28.71 16.91
CA GLU A 523 -23.43 28.37 17.74
C GLU A 523 -23.27 29.25 18.99
N GLU A 524 -23.89 30.44 19.05
CA GLU A 524 -23.80 31.32 20.24
C GLU A 524 -24.69 30.85 21.42
N ASN A 525 -25.59 29.89 21.19
CA ASN A 525 -26.56 29.44 22.21
C ASN A 525 -26.22 28.08 22.87
N TYR A 526 -25.05 27.51 22.60
CA TYR A 526 -24.59 26.23 23.18
C TYR A 526 -23.18 26.30 23.80
N TRP A 527 -22.81 27.48 24.30
CA TRP A 527 -21.74 27.70 25.28
C TRP A 527 -22.34 28.42 26.50
#